data_AF-A0A2W5MZ50-F1
#
_entry.id   AF-A0A2W5MZ50-F1
#
_cell.length_a   1.000
_cell.length_b   1.000
_cell.length_c   1.000
_cell.angle_alpha   90.00
_cell.angle_beta   90.00
_cell.angle_gamma   90.00
#
_symmetry.space_group_name_H-M   'P 1'
#
loop_
_entity.id
_entity.type
_entity.pdbx_description
1 polymer ?
#
loop_
_entity_poly.entity_id
_entity_poly.type
_entity_poly.pdbx_seq_one_letter_code
_entity_poly.pdbx_strand_id
1 'polypeptide(L)'
;MVEAPQDSVSCVEFFDKAEDPDTCKCKGIVLSAYGALRHSGVSDREAIKIVTKVLKYHHPSPSIEAKTVVECWVFEQSQQSVN
;
A
#
# COMPACT_ATOMS: atom_id res chain seq x y z
N MET A 1 -0.62 31.67 24.50
CA MET A 1 -0.24 30.26 24.24
C MET A 1 -1.02 29.87 23.01
N VAL A 2 -0.35 29.70 21.87
CA VAL A 2 -1.04 29.38 20.61
C VAL A 2 -1.23 27.87 20.60
N GLU A 3 -2.46 27.41 20.81
CA GLU A 3 -2.80 26.00 20.75
C GLU A 3 -2.55 25.48 19.33
N ALA A 4 -1.68 24.47 19.21
CA ALA A 4 -1.48 23.77 17.95
C ALA A 4 -2.77 23.04 17.58
N PRO A 5 -3.23 23.07 16.31
CA PRO A 5 -4.40 22.31 15.91
C PRO A 5 -4.13 20.82 16.14
N GLN A 6 -4.86 20.22 17.07
CA GLN A 6 -4.90 18.77 17.23
C GLN A 6 -5.87 18.18 16.20
N ASP A 7 -5.61 18.40 14.91
CA ASP A 7 -6.22 17.57 13.88
C ASP A 7 -5.45 16.25 13.86
N SER A 8 -5.76 15.36 14.81
CA SER A 8 -5.38 13.97 14.69
C SER A 8 -6.26 13.36 13.60
N VAL A 9 -5.91 13.62 12.34
CA VAL A 9 -6.56 13.00 11.20
C VAL A 9 -6.29 11.50 11.32
N SER A 10 -7.26 10.77 11.85
CA SER A 10 -7.20 9.32 11.90
C SER A 10 -7.23 8.84 10.46
N CYS A 11 -6.11 8.27 10.00
CA CYS A 11 -5.98 7.69 8.66
C CYS A 11 -7.17 6.75 8.35
N VAL A 12 -7.73 6.11 9.36
CA VAL A 12 -8.88 5.21 9.26
C VAL A 12 -10.10 5.89 8.59
N GLU A 13 -10.38 7.17 8.85
CA GLU A 13 -11.54 7.86 8.28
C GLU A 13 -11.36 8.27 6.80
N PHE A 14 -10.12 8.38 6.33
CA PHE A 14 -9.80 8.79 4.96
C PHE A 14 -9.64 7.63 3.97
N PHE A 15 -9.40 6.41 4.46
CA PHE A 15 -8.91 5.30 3.63
C PHE A 15 -9.85 4.09 3.50
N ASP A 16 -10.98 4.04 4.23
CA ASP A 16 -11.83 2.85 4.35
C ASP A 16 -12.96 2.70 3.29
N LYS A 17 -12.89 3.43 2.16
CA LYS A 17 -14.00 3.47 1.17
C LYS A 17 -13.72 2.88 -0.22
N ALA A 18 -12.52 2.39 -0.49
CA ALA A 18 -12.23 1.76 -1.78
C ALA A 18 -12.54 0.26 -1.71
N GLU A 19 -13.80 -0.12 -1.99
CA GLU A 19 -14.15 -1.53 -2.29
C GLU A 19 -13.42 -2.03 -3.56
N ASP A 20 -13.01 -1.10 -4.42
CA ASP A 20 -12.26 -1.36 -5.65
C ASP A 20 -10.75 -1.11 -5.44
N PRO A 21 -9.89 -2.14 -5.56
CA PRO A 21 -8.44 -2.01 -5.43
C PRO A 21 -7.82 -1.01 -6.41
N ASP A 22 -8.37 -0.77 -7.60
CA ASP A 22 -7.77 0.18 -8.55
C ASP A 22 -7.98 1.65 -8.15
N THR A 23 -8.99 1.91 -7.32
CA THR A 23 -9.23 3.23 -6.71
C THR A 23 -8.56 3.39 -5.34
N CYS A 24 -7.88 2.33 -4.87
CA CYS A 24 -7.26 2.33 -3.55
C CYS A 24 -6.09 3.30 -3.49
N LYS A 25 -6.22 4.33 -2.64
CA LYS A 25 -5.17 5.33 -2.40
C LYS A 25 -3.88 4.71 -1.83
N CYS A 26 -3.94 3.48 -1.29
CA CYS A 26 -2.78 2.76 -0.79
C CYS A 26 -1.85 2.25 -1.91
N LYS A 27 -2.31 2.16 -3.18
CA LYS A 27 -1.51 1.66 -4.32
C LYS A 27 -0.18 2.40 -4.44
N GLY A 28 -0.18 3.73 -4.39
CA GLY A 28 1.04 4.53 -4.49
C GLY A 28 2.05 4.27 -3.37
N ILE A 29 1.58 4.15 -2.13
CA ILE A 29 2.43 3.88 -0.95
C ILE A 29 3.00 2.46 -1.02
N VAL A 30 2.18 1.47 -1.38
CA VAL A 30 2.60 0.08 -1.55
C VAL A 30 3.68 -0.05 -2.62
N LEU A 31 3.50 0.57 -3.77
CA LEU A 31 4.48 0.52 -4.86
C LEU A 31 5.77 1.28 -4.54
N SER A 32 5.68 2.43 -3.87
CA SER A 32 6.85 3.18 -3.42
C SER A 32 7.66 2.39 -2.39
N ALA A 33 6.99 1.79 -1.40
CA ALA A 33 7.62 0.96 -0.40
C ALA A 33 8.25 -0.30 -1.02
N TYR A 34 7.54 -0.95 -1.95
CA TYR A 34 8.07 -2.09 -2.69
C TYR A 34 9.33 -1.70 -3.46
N GLY A 35 9.30 -0.60 -4.22
CA GLY A 35 10.46 -0.08 -4.95
C GLY A 35 11.66 0.20 -4.03
N ALA A 36 11.43 0.85 -2.89
CA ALA A 36 12.48 1.13 -1.91
C ALA A 36 13.11 -0.15 -1.33
N LEU A 37 12.28 -1.16 -1.03
CA LEU A 37 12.75 -2.47 -0.55
C LEU A 37 13.59 -3.17 -1.61
N ARG A 38 13.15 -3.17 -2.87
CA ARG A 38 13.92 -3.76 -3.99
C ARG A 38 15.24 -3.04 -4.21
N HIS A 39 15.25 -1.71 -4.14
CA HIS A 39 16.46 -0.90 -4.26
C HIS A 39 17.46 -1.17 -3.12
N SER A 40 16.95 -1.52 -1.93
CA SER A 40 17.75 -1.89 -0.77
C SER A 40 18.24 -3.36 -0.79
N GLY A 41 18.00 -4.09 -1.88
CA GLY A 41 18.42 -5.48 -2.05
C GLY A 41 17.50 -6.52 -1.39
N VAL A 42 16.32 -6.12 -0.91
CA VAL A 42 15.33 -7.07 -0.39
C VAL A 42 14.79 -7.92 -1.54
N SER A 43 14.70 -9.23 -1.34
CA SER A 43 14.15 -10.14 -2.34
C SER A 43 12.69 -9.81 -2.66
N ASP A 44 12.28 -10.11 -3.88
CA ASP A 44 10.93 -9.81 -4.37
C ASP A 44 9.84 -10.38 -3.43
N ARG A 45 10.01 -11.66 -3.07
CA ARG A 45 9.14 -12.37 -2.14
C ARG A 45 8.98 -11.68 -0.79
N GLU A 46 10.09 -11.25 -0.18
CA GLU A 46 10.05 -10.57 1.12
C GLU A 46 9.52 -9.15 0.99
N ALA A 47 9.82 -8.44 -0.10
CA ALA A 47 9.28 -7.11 -0.36
C ALA A 47 7.75 -7.16 -0.48
N ILE A 48 7.21 -8.08 -1.28
CA ILE A 48 5.75 -8.31 -1.44
C ILE A 48 5.11 -8.62 -0.08
N LYS A 49 5.73 -9.48 0.73
CA LYS A 49 5.23 -9.83 2.06
C LYS A 49 5.18 -8.62 3.00
N ILE A 50 6.20 -7.77 2.98
CA ILE A 50 6.24 -6.55 3.81
C ILE A 50 5.14 -5.58 3.40
N VAL A 51 5.03 -5.25 2.10
CA VAL A 51 4.03 -4.27 1.66
C VAL A 51 2.60 -4.83 1.73
N THR A 52 2.41 -6.15 1.65
CA THR A 52 1.14 -6.80 1.96
C THR A 52 0.75 -6.58 3.43
N LYS A 53 1.70 -6.63 4.38
CA LYS A 53 1.41 -6.31 5.78
C LYS A 53 1.03 -4.85 5.97
N VAL A 54 1.68 -3.94 5.25
CA VAL A 54 1.31 -2.52 5.22
C VAL A 54 -0.13 -2.37 4.75
N LEU A 55 -0.49 -3.01 3.62
CA LEU A 55 -1.86 -2.95 3.10
C LEU A 55 -2.88 -3.56 4.08
N LYS A 56 -2.57 -4.70 4.72
CA LYS A 56 -3.43 -5.34 5.72
C LYS A 56 -3.61 -4.54 7.01
N TYR A 57 -2.60 -3.77 7.41
CA TYR A 57 -2.73 -2.88 8.57
C TYR A 57 -3.79 -1.79 8.30
N HIS A 58 -3.89 -1.33 7.06
CA HIS A 58 -4.86 -0.33 6.65
C HIS A 58 -6.22 -0.91 6.23
N HIS A 59 -6.24 -2.13 5.67
CA HIS A 59 -7.45 -2.87 5.32
C HIS A 59 -7.49 -4.17 6.11
N PRO A 60 -7.90 -4.13 7.39
CA PRO A 60 -8.00 -5.32 8.23
C PRO A 60 -9.17 -6.23 7.84
N SER A 61 -10.07 -5.75 6.98
CA SER A 61 -11.21 -6.53 6.48
C SER A 61 -10.75 -7.74 5.65
N PRO A 62 -11.35 -8.93 5.84
CA PRO A 62 -11.05 -10.12 5.05
C PRO A 62 -11.56 -10.05 3.60
N SER A 63 -12.32 -9.01 3.22
CA SER A 63 -12.91 -8.87 1.88
C SER A 63 -11.87 -8.64 0.77
N ILE A 64 -10.72 -8.07 1.10
CA ILE A 64 -9.64 -7.85 0.15
C ILE A 64 -8.61 -8.95 0.36
N GLU A 65 -8.40 -9.78 -0.67
CA GLU A 65 -7.20 -10.61 -0.75
C GLU A 65 -5.97 -9.71 -0.96
N ALA A 66 -5.53 -9.05 0.11
CA ALA A 66 -4.51 -8.00 0.09
C ALA A 66 -3.21 -8.47 -0.59
N LYS A 67 -2.90 -9.76 -0.48
CA LYS A 67 -1.74 -10.35 -1.16
C LYS A 67 -1.94 -10.33 -2.69
N THR A 68 -3.07 -10.83 -3.18
CA THR A 68 -3.41 -10.86 -4.61
C THR A 68 -3.40 -9.44 -5.20
N VAL A 69 -3.98 -8.48 -4.49
CA VAL A 69 -3.99 -7.06 -4.89
C VAL A 69 -2.57 -6.48 -5.00
N VAL A 70 -1.72 -6.70 -3.99
CA VAL A 70 -0.33 -6.25 -4.02
C VAL A 70 0.44 -6.89 -5.18
N GLU A 71 0.28 -8.20 -5.40
CA GLU A 71 0.95 -8.92 -6.49
C GLU A 71 0.54 -8.38 -7.85
N CYS A 72 -0.76 -8.10 -8.07
CA CYS A 72 -1.25 -7.45 -9.29
C CYS A 72 -0.62 -6.08 -9.51
N TRP A 73 -0.62 -5.19 -8.50
CA TRP A 73 -0.05 -3.86 -8.66
C TRP A 73 1.45 -3.87 -8.95
N VAL A 74 2.21 -4.75 -8.28
CA VAL A 74 3.65 -4.90 -8.49
C VAL A 74 3.93 -5.41 -9.91
N PHE A 75 3.15 -6.38 -10.39
CA PHE A 75 3.27 -6.92 -11.73
C PHE A 75 2.96 -5.88 -12.81
N GLU A 76 1.89 -5.09 -12.64
CA GLU A 76 1.54 -3.97 -13.52
C GLU A 76 2.64 -2.91 -13.58
N GLN A 77 3.18 -2.50 -12.42
CA GLN A 77 4.27 -1.52 -12.35
C GLN A 77 5.53 -2.04 -13.05
N SER A 78 5.83 -3.33 -12.88
CA SER A 78 6.98 -3.96 -13.51
C SER A 78 6.88 -3.95 -15.03
N GLN A 79 5.69 -4.17 -15.59
CA GLN A 79 5.46 -4.10 -17.04
C GLN A 79 5.52 -2.67 -17.59
N GLN A 80 5.05 -1.68 -16.83
CA GLN A 80 5.14 -0.27 -17.22
C GLN A 80 6.59 0.23 -17.28
N SER A 81 7.50 -0.36 -16.52
CA SER A 81 8.91 0.03 -16.52
C SER A 81 9.73 -0.53 -17.68
N VAL A 82 9.15 -1.39 -18.53
CA VAL A 82 9.86 -2.05 -19.68
C VAL A 82 9.50 -1.42 -21.04
N ASN A 83 8.57 -0.47 -21.08
CA ASN A 83 8.19 0.32 -22.26
C ASN A 83 8.70 1.76 -22.13
#